data_AF-A0A371JFW3-F1
#
_entry.id   AF-A0A371JFW3-F1
#
_cell.length_a   1.000
_cell.length_b   1.000
_cell.length_c   1.000
_cell.angle_alpha   90.00
_cell.angle_beta   90.00
_cell.angle_gamma   90.00
#
_symmetry.space_group_name_H-M   'P 1'
#
loop_
_entity.id
_entity.type
_entity.pdbx_description
1 polymer ?
#
loop_
_entity_poly.entity_id
_entity_poly.type
_entity_poly.pdbx_seq_one_letter_code
_entity_poly.pdbx_strand_id
1 'polypeptide(L)'
;MPIGDYAIVVYSSDSVGESYSLQLNVSNKAGTIKEFMYASLDLQQLVFQYSNGDIYANGQFVLNVNKTSELVWSREFNLNYPGGGYHHRTHRISSVKVKKIDPRPIRYTSNYASSDYAIIIYLDEGTLFTYADMVYINGGPLISNFADTSGQITPRFLGSFDFTSGDHSLIFDIATQRVIDFYSGLNYYYYSHVEEANIAFIQ
;
A
#
# COMPACT_ATOMS: atom_id res chain seq x y z
N MET A 1 -3.76 15.79 -20.16
CA MET A 1 -3.12 16.10 -21.47
C MET A 1 -2.56 17.52 -21.44
N PRO A 2 -1.53 17.86 -22.23
CA PRO A 2 -1.11 19.26 -22.42
C PRO A 2 -2.29 20.18 -22.76
N ILE A 3 -2.14 21.48 -22.51
CA ILE A 3 -3.15 22.45 -22.94
C ILE A 3 -3.16 22.49 -24.47
N GLY A 4 -4.32 22.25 -25.08
CA GLY A 4 -4.51 22.28 -26.52
C GLY A 4 -5.85 21.70 -26.95
N ASP A 5 -6.16 21.86 -28.23
CA ASP A 5 -7.33 21.27 -28.86
C ASP A 5 -7.00 19.85 -29.35
N TYR A 6 -7.90 18.90 -29.09
CA TYR A 6 -7.74 17.50 -29.45
C TYR A 6 -8.92 17.07 -30.34
N ALA A 7 -8.62 16.43 -31.46
CA ALA A 7 -9.62 15.77 -32.29
C ALA A 7 -9.46 14.25 -32.18
N ILE A 8 -10.55 13.54 -31.88
CA ILE A 8 -10.57 12.08 -31.91
C ILE A 8 -11.47 11.66 -33.06
N VAL A 9 -10.88 10.98 -34.05
CA VAL A 9 -11.60 10.50 -35.23
C VAL A 9 -11.78 9.00 -35.08
N VAL A 10 -13.04 8.55 -35.09
CA VAL A 10 -13.40 7.13 -35.16
C VAL A 10 -13.93 6.87 -36.57
N TYR A 11 -13.33 5.92 -37.27
CA TYR A 11 -13.69 5.56 -38.64
C TYR A 11 -13.77 4.04 -38.78
N SER A 12 -14.73 3.57 -39.57
CA SER A 12 -14.84 2.17 -39.99
C SER A 12 -14.86 2.07 -41.52
N SER A 13 -14.12 1.12 -42.09
CA SER A 13 -14.17 0.76 -43.51
C SER A 13 -15.20 -0.32 -43.84
N ASP A 14 -15.80 -0.96 -42.83
CA ASP A 14 -16.66 -2.14 -42.99
C ASP A 14 -17.86 -2.13 -42.02
N SER A 15 -18.75 -3.13 -42.12
CA SER A 15 -19.86 -3.36 -41.18
C SER A 15 -19.36 -3.95 -39.85
N VAL A 16 -18.62 -3.17 -39.07
CA VAL A 16 -18.43 -3.43 -37.63
C VAL A 16 -19.60 -2.82 -36.85
N GLY A 17 -20.00 -3.53 -35.78
CA GLY A 17 -21.28 -3.37 -35.10
C GLY A 17 -21.69 -1.93 -34.76
N GLU A 18 -23.01 -1.71 -34.70
CA GLU A 18 -23.65 -0.39 -34.63
C GLU A 18 -23.35 0.43 -33.36
N SER A 19 -22.56 -0.08 -32.42
CA SER A 19 -22.31 0.59 -31.14
C SER A 19 -20.89 0.33 -30.65
N TYR A 20 -20.18 1.41 -30.33
CA TYR A 20 -18.88 1.38 -29.67
C TYR A 20 -18.84 2.42 -28.55
N SER A 21 -17.97 2.20 -27.57
CA SER A 21 -17.67 3.17 -26.51
C SER A 21 -16.20 3.56 -26.61
N LEU A 22 -15.94 4.87 -26.58
CA LEU A 22 -14.58 5.41 -26.48
C LEU A 22 -14.39 5.95 -25.06
N GLN A 23 -13.36 5.47 -24.37
CA GLN A 23 -12.94 6.01 -23.08
C GLN A 23 -11.54 6.59 -23.21
N LEU A 24 -11.34 7.80 -22.69
CA LEU A 24 -10.05 8.48 -22.72
C LEU A 24 -9.62 8.84 -21.30
N ASN A 25 -8.52 8.24 -20.84
CA ASN A 25 -7.88 8.65 -19.59
C ASN A 25 -6.88 9.78 -19.88
N VAL A 26 -7.18 10.97 -19.37
CA VAL A 26 -6.36 12.19 -19.55
C VAL A 26 -5.68 12.66 -18.27
N SER A 27 -5.88 11.95 -17.16
CA SER A 27 -5.38 12.31 -15.82
C SER A 27 -3.88 12.03 -15.66
N ASN A 28 -3.32 11.17 -16.51
CA ASN A 28 -1.91 10.81 -16.46
C ASN A 28 -1.02 11.96 -16.93
N LYS A 29 0.11 12.18 -16.25
CA LYS A 29 1.08 13.21 -16.67
C LYS A 29 1.71 12.87 -18.02
N ALA A 30 2.16 13.88 -18.74
CA ALA A 30 2.94 13.65 -19.96
C ALA A 30 4.27 12.97 -19.62
N GLY A 31 4.67 11.98 -20.41
CA GLY A 31 5.92 11.25 -20.24
C GLY A 31 6.01 10.00 -21.10
N THR A 32 7.20 9.42 -21.20
CA THR A 32 7.42 8.16 -21.91
C THR A 32 6.95 7.01 -21.04
N ILE A 33 5.88 6.34 -21.46
CA ILE A 33 5.39 5.11 -20.82
C ILE A 33 6.40 4.00 -21.12
N LYS A 34 6.91 3.37 -20.07
CA LYS A 34 7.75 2.17 -20.17
C LYS A 34 6.89 0.92 -20.29
N GLU A 35 5.84 0.83 -19.48
CA GLU A 35 5.02 -0.37 -19.38
C GLU A 35 3.58 -0.03 -18.96
N PHE A 36 2.61 -0.71 -19.58
CA PHE A 36 1.22 -0.78 -19.12
C PHE A 36 1.11 -1.99 -18.20
N MET A 37 1.11 -1.75 -16.89
CA MET A 37 1.19 -2.82 -15.88
C MET A 37 -0.17 -3.50 -15.65
N TYR A 38 -1.27 -2.75 -15.76
CA TYR A 38 -2.62 -3.28 -15.62
C TYR A 38 -3.65 -2.40 -16.34
N ALA A 39 -4.69 -3.04 -16.88
CA ALA A 39 -5.92 -2.41 -17.31
C ALA A 39 -7.12 -3.32 -16.97
N SER A 40 -8.16 -2.80 -16.32
CA SER A 40 -9.43 -3.52 -16.14
C SER A 40 -10.17 -3.65 -17.47
N LEU A 41 -11.07 -4.63 -17.58
CA LEU A 41 -11.83 -4.88 -18.81
C LEU A 41 -12.68 -3.67 -19.24
N ASP A 42 -13.20 -2.92 -18.28
CA ASP A 42 -13.99 -1.70 -18.51
C ASP A 42 -13.13 -0.44 -18.67
N LEU A 43 -11.80 -0.58 -18.61
CA LEU A 43 -10.79 0.48 -18.67
C LEU A 43 -10.91 1.58 -17.60
N GLN A 44 -11.71 1.34 -16.55
CA GLN A 44 -11.86 2.25 -15.42
C GLN A 44 -10.63 2.24 -14.50
N GLN A 45 -9.83 1.17 -14.55
CA GLN A 45 -8.64 1.01 -13.73
C GLN A 45 -7.42 0.77 -14.61
N LEU A 46 -6.41 1.63 -14.47
CA LEU A 46 -5.17 1.61 -15.24
C LEU A 46 -3.98 1.82 -14.30
N VAL A 47 -2.95 0.99 -14.46
CA VAL A 47 -1.66 1.16 -13.76
C VAL A 47 -0.55 1.10 -14.79
N PHE A 48 0.37 2.07 -14.75
CA PHE A 48 1.45 2.18 -15.73
C PHE A 48 2.73 2.68 -15.07
N GLN A 49 3.84 2.25 -15.64
CA GLN A 49 5.18 2.69 -15.28
C GLN A 49 5.74 3.60 -16.38
N TYR A 50 6.30 4.74 -15.99
CA TYR A 50 7.08 5.61 -16.88
C TYR A 50 8.55 5.21 -16.92
N SER A 51 9.25 5.58 -17.98
CA SER A 51 10.69 5.29 -18.15
C SER A 51 11.58 5.88 -17.06
N ASN A 52 11.12 6.93 -16.37
CA ASN A 52 11.82 7.52 -15.21
C ASN A 52 11.62 6.70 -13.90
N GLY A 53 10.84 5.62 -13.94
CA GLY A 53 10.53 4.76 -12.80
C GLY A 53 9.29 5.16 -12.01
N ASP A 54 8.60 6.25 -12.37
CA ASP A 54 7.34 6.60 -11.71
C ASP A 54 6.26 5.58 -12.06
N ILE A 55 5.50 5.18 -11.04
CA ILE A 55 4.29 4.37 -11.19
C ILE A 55 3.10 5.25 -10.86
N TYR A 56 2.09 5.18 -11.72
CA TYR A 56 0.83 5.86 -11.54
C TYR A 56 -0.31 4.86 -11.69
N ALA A 57 -1.37 5.07 -10.91
CA ALA A 57 -2.63 4.35 -10.99
C ALA A 57 -3.75 5.38 -11.19
N ASN A 58 -4.53 5.27 -12.25
CA ASN A 58 -5.61 6.21 -12.58
C ASN A 58 -5.22 7.71 -12.49
N GLY A 59 -4.04 8.06 -13.01
CA GLY A 59 -3.53 9.44 -12.97
C GLY A 59 -2.95 9.89 -11.64
N GLN A 60 -3.01 9.05 -10.63
CA GLN A 60 -2.48 9.32 -9.30
C GLN A 60 -1.08 8.71 -9.17
N PHE A 61 -0.13 9.51 -8.70
CA PHE A 61 1.23 9.04 -8.43
C PHE A 61 1.21 8.03 -7.27
N VAL A 62 1.87 6.90 -7.45
CA VAL A 62 2.01 5.88 -6.40
C VAL A 62 3.38 5.99 -5.76
N LEU A 63 4.43 5.72 -6.52
CA LEU A 63 5.82 5.76 -6.07
C LEU A 63 6.78 5.81 -7.26
N ASN A 64 8.06 6.01 -6.98
CA ASN A 64 9.14 5.84 -7.94
C ASN A 64 9.98 4.62 -7.57
N VAL A 65 10.08 3.62 -8.45
CA VAL A 65 10.79 2.35 -8.16
C VAL A 65 12.31 2.49 -8.09
N ASN A 66 12.86 3.59 -8.61
CA ASN A 66 14.30 3.85 -8.62
C ASN A 66 14.77 4.61 -7.37
N LYS A 67 13.86 4.95 -6.45
CA LYS A 67 14.15 5.74 -5.25
C LYS A 67 13.67 5.02 -4.00
N THR A 68 14.25 5.38 -2.86
CA THR A 68 13.65 5.00 -1.57
C THR A 68 12.30 5.69 -1.48
N SER A 69 11.27 4.92 -1.13
CA SER A 69 9.92 5.43 -1.12
C SER A 69 9.66 6.26 0.15
N GLU A 70 8.95 7.37 -0.01
CA GLU A 70 8.49 8.22 1.11
C GLU A 70 7.25 7.66 1.81
N LEU A 71 6.79 6.47 1.38
CA LEU A 71 5.66 5.78 2.00
C LEU A 71 5.97 5.48 3.47
N VAL A 72 5.00 5.84 4.31
CA VAL A 72 5.01 5.57 5.74
C VAL A 72 3.67 4.96 6.10
N TRP A 73 3.71 3.95 6.95
CA TRP A 73 2.53 3.44 7.64
C TRP A 73 2.79 3.43 9.13
N SER A 74 1.77 3.78 9.90
CA SER A 74 1.81 3.70 11.36
C SER A 74 0.45 3.30 11.89
N ARG A 75 0.43 2.46 12.93
CA ARG A 75 -0.76 2.14 13.70
C ARG A 75 -0.41 2.27 15.17
N GLU A 76 -1.21 3.05 15.88
CA GLU A 76 -1.10 3.24 17.32
C GLU A 76 -2.34 2.70 18.02
N PHE A 77 -2.14 2.05 19.15
CA PHE A 77 -3.18 1.69 20.09
C PHE A 77 -2.89 2.39 21.42
N ASN A 78 -3.91 3.03 21.98
CA ASN A 78 -3.84 3.78 23.22
C ASN A 78 -5.04 3.41 24.08
N LEU A 79 -4.79 2.89 25.28
CA LEU A 79 -5.79 2.63 26.29
C LEU A 79 -5.35 3.26 27.61
N ASN A 80 -6.19 4.12 28.19
CA ASN A 80 -5.95 4.68 29.52
C ASN A 80 -6.75 3.91 30.56
N TYR A 81 -6.12 3.51 31.65
CA TYR A 81 -6.79 2.73 32.69
C TYR A 81 -7.56 3.63 33.67
N PRO A 82 -8.79 3.24 34.08
CA PRO A 82 -9.47 3.89 35.20
C PRO A 82 -8.60 3.82 36.46
N GLY A 83 -8.31 4.97 37.09
CA GLY A 83 -7.43 5.05 38.27
C GLY A 83 -5.96 5.34 37.97
N GLY A 84 -5.61 5.57 36.70
CA GLY A 84 -4.28 5.97 36.25
C GLY A 84 -3.47 4.82 35.64
N GLY A 85 -2.60 5.16 34.69
CA GLY A 85 -1.88 4.18 33.87
C GLY A 85 -2.33 4.19 32.41
N TYR A 86 -1.55 3.52 31.56
CA TYR A 86 -1.85 3.38 30.14
C TYR A 86 -1.28 2.09 29.55
N HIS A 87 -1.84 1.68 28.43
CA HIS A 87 -1.27 0.71 27.49
C HIS A 87 -1.15 1.39 26.14
N HIS A 88 0.07 1.45 25.63
CA HIS A 88 0.40 2.04 24.34
C HIS A 88 1.13 1.01 23.48
N ARG A 89 0.65 0.78 22.25
CA ARG A 89 1.35 -0.02 21.25
C ARG A 89 1.52 0.78 19.96
N THR A 90 2.72 0.76 19.40
CA THR A 90 3.04 1.40 18.12
C THR A 90 3.62 0.38 17.16
N HIS A 91 3.09 0.37 15.93
CA HIS A 91 3.77 -0.17 14.76
C HIS A 91 4.09 0.94 13.78
N ARG A 92 5.24 0.83 13.11
CA ARG A 92 5.60 1.74 12.04
C ARG A 92 6.45 1.07 10.97
N ILE A 93 6.13 1.38 9.71
CA ILE A 93 6.94 1.10 8.53
C ILE A 93 7.42 2.44 7.96
N SER A 94 8.71 2.55 7.68
CA SER A 94 9.33 3.74 7.10
C SER A 94 10.59 3.36 6.32
N SER A 95 11.23 4.34 5.65
CA SER A 95 12.42 4.10 4.81
C SER A 95 12.20 2.95 3.82
N VAL A 96 11.04 2.94 3.18
CA VAL A 96 10.51 1.80 2.42
C VAL A 96 11.40 1.47 1.22
N LYS A 97 11.81 0.20 1.15
CA LYS A 97 12.42 -0.42 -0.03
C LYS A 97 11.36 -1.24 -0.73
N VAL A 98 11.20 -1.03 -2.04
CA VAL A 98 10.14 -1.66 -2.83
C VAL A 98 10.74 -2.80 -3.62
N LYS A 99 10.27 -4.02 -3.36
CA LYS A 99 10.66 -5.24 -4.10
C LYS A 99 9.91 -5.31 -5.42
N LYS A 100 8.59 -5.12 -5.37
CA LYS A 100 7.68 -5.10 -6.52
C LYS A 100 6.34 -4.49 -6.12
N ILE A 101 5.51 -4.20 -7.12
CA ILE A 101 4.10 -3.83 -6.93
C ILE A 101 3.24 -4.90 -7.60
N ASP A 102 2.12 -5.28 -7.00
CA ASP A 102 1.04 -5.94 -7.73
C ASP A 102 0.18 -4.87 -8.41
N PRO A 103 0.22 -4.76 -9.75
CA PRO A 103 -0.49 -3.70 -10.44
C PRO A 103 -2.00 -3.96 -10.51
N ARG A 104 -2.48 -5.15 -10.14
CA ARG A 104 -3.91 -5.48 -10.14
C ARG A 104 -4.57 -4.81 -8.93
N PRO A 105 -5.57 -3.95 -9.14
CA PRO A 105 -6.31 -3.34 -8.06
C PRO A 105 -7.01 -4.36 -7.19
N ILE A 106 -7.12 -4.03 -5.92
CA ILE A 106 -7.80 -4.84 -4.92
C ILE A 106 -8.86 -4.03 -4.19
N ARG A 107 -9.91 -4.73 -3.77
CA ARG A 107 -10.70 -4.35 -2.61
C ARG A 107 -10.02 -4.93 -1.37
N TYR A 108 -9.73 -4.07 -0.41
CA TYR A 108 -9.11 -4.40 0.86
C TYR A 108 -10.09 -4.19 2.00
N THR A 109 -10.14 -5.10 2.96
CA THR A 109 -10.95 -4.92 4.17
C THR A 109 -10.29 -5.59 5.36
N SER A 110 -10.19 -4.85 6.46
CA SER A 110 -9.82 -5.31 7.79
C SER A 110 -10.66 -4.55 8.82
N ASN A 111 -10.57 -4.89 10.11
CA ASN A 111 -11.22 -4.08 11.15
C ASN A 111 -10.58 -2.69 11.29
N TYR A 112 -9.34 -2.53 10.81
CA TYR A 112 -8.59 -1.28 10.91
C TYR A 112 -8.80 -0.37 9.71
N ALA A 113 -8.83 -0.92 8.50
CA ALA A 113 -8.89 -0.14 7.27
C ALA A 113 -9.66 -0.88 6.16
N SER A 114 -10.23 -0.10 5.24
CA SER A 114 -10.89 -0.64 4.05
C SER A 114 -10.66 0.27 2.87
N SER A 115 -10.57 -0.32 1.68
CA SER A 115 -10.50 0.40 0.41
C SER A 115 -11.22 -0.40 -0.67
N ASP A 116 -12.01 0.28 -1.49
CA ASP A 116 -12.57 -0.31 -2.72
C ASP A 116 -11.58 -0.27 -3.89
N TYR A 117 -10.47 0.44 -3.75
CA TYR A 117 -9.49 0.63 -4.81
C TYR A 117 -8.10 0.89 -4.24
N ALA A 118 -7.40 -0.20 -3.95
CA ALA A 118 -6.03 -0.20 -3.46
C ALA A 118 -5.11 -1.05 -4.34
N ILE A 119 -3.81 -0.90 -4.13
CA ILE A 119 -2.76 -1.74 -4.73
C ILE A 119 -1.82 -2.26 -3.65
N ILE A 120 -1.16 -3.38 -3.95
CA ILE A 120 -0.24 -4.04 -3.03
C ILE A 120 1.19 -3.65 -3.39
N ILE A 121 1.91 -3.08 -2.43
CA ILE A 121 3.33 -2.73 -2.56
C ILE A 121 4.13 -3.70 -1.70
N TYR A 122 4.89 -4.59 -2.33
CA TYR A 122 5.74 -5.55 -1.63
C TYR A 122 7.04 -4.89 -1.20
N LEU A 123 7.35 -5.05 0.08
CA LEU A 123 8.54 -4.52 0.72
C LEU A 123 9.76 -5.39 0.43
N ASP A 124 10.93 -4.78 0.51
CA ASP A 124 12.23 -5.43 0.35
C ASP A 124 13.12 -5.26 1.59
N GLU A 125 14.23 -5.99 1.60
CA GLU A 125 15.31 -5.82 2.57
C GLU A 125 15.76 -4.36 2.67
N GLY A 126 16.07 -3.92 3.89
CA GLY A 126 16.43 -2.53 4.18
C GLY A 126 15.25 -1.60 4.43
N THR A 127 14.01 -2.11 4.48
CA THR A 127 12.86 -1.35 5.00
C THR A 127 12.94 -1.22 6.52
N LEU A 128 12.67 -0.04 7.09
CA LEU A 128 12.70 0.19 8.54
C LEU A 128 11.36 -0.19 9.18
N PHE A 129 11.41 -1.13 10.12
CA PHE A 129 10.28 -1.57 10.92
C PHE A 129 10.48 -1.21 12.39
N THR A 130 9.41 -0.73 13.03
CA THR A 130 9.37 -0.37 14.46
C THR A 130 8.14 -0.99 15.11
N TYR A 131 8.35 -1.65 16.24
CA TYR A 131 7.36 -2.19 17.15
C TYR A 131 7.69 -1.74 18.59
N ALA A 132 6.72 -1.17 19.28
CA ALA A 132 6.85 -0.90 20.71
C ALA A 132 5.54 -1.21 21.41
N ASP A 133 5.62 -1.88 22.55
CA ASP A 133 4.48 -2.16 23.42
C ASP A 133 4.84 -1.75 24.85
N MET A 134 4.06 -0.84 25.42
CA MET A 134 4.35 -0.19 26.69
C MET A 134 3.12 -0.24 27.58
N VAL A 135 3.31 -0.75 28.79
CA VAL A 135 2.26 -0.82 29.81
C VAL A 135 2.75 -0.15 31.08
N TYR A 136 1.97 0.80 31.56
CA TYR A 136 2.17 1.45 32.85
C TYR A 136 0.89 1.33 33.67
N ILE A 137 1.01 0.86 34.91
CA ILE A 137 -0.10 0.79 35.87
C ILE A 137 0.28 1.71 37.04
N ASN A 138 -0.67 2.49 37.54
CA ASN A 138 -0.44 3.43 38.63
C ASN A 138 0.21 2.74 39.85
N GLY A 139 1.30 3.32 40.35
CA GLY A 139 2.10 2.74 41.45
C GLY A 139 3.05 1.60 41.06
N GLY A 140 3.07 1.17 39.80
CA GLY A 140 3.98 0.15 39.27
C GLY A 140 5.10 0.71 38.38
N PRO A 141 6.09 -0.12 37.99
CA PRO A 141 7.09 0.26 36.99
C PRO A 141 6.47 0.30 35.58
N LEU A 142 7.09 1.08 34.69
CA LEU A 142 6.83 0.99 33.25
C LEU A 142 7.40 -0.34 32.72
N ILE A 143 6.57 -1.10 32.02
CA ILE A 143 6.97 -2.30 31.29
C ILE A 143 7.01 -1.94 29.81
N SER A 144 8.16 -2.14 29.17
CA SER A 144 8.36 -1.87 27.74
C SER A 144 8.89 -3.09 27.02
N ASN A 145 8.28 -3.44 25.89
CA ASN A 145 8.72 -4.49 24.99
C ASN A 145 8.92 -3.93 23.58
N PHE A 146 10.08 -4.20 23.00
CA PHE A 146 10.46 -3.77 21.64
C PHE A 146 10.70 -4.96 20.69
N ALA A 147 10.48 -6.19 21.17
CA ALA A 147 10.57 -7.39 20.36
C ALA A 147 9.34 -7.50 19.46
N ASP A 148 9.58 -7.71 18.16
CA ASP A 148 8.53 -8.00 17.19
C ASP A 148 8.00 -9.44 17.30
N THR A 149 7.07 -9.81 16.41
CA THR A 149 6.45 -11.14 16.38
C THR A 149 7.42 -12.28 16.06
N SER A 150 8.63 -11.96 15.54
CA SER A 150 9.72 -12.92 15.35
C SER A 150 10.71 -12.96 16.52
N GLY A 151 10.52 -12.11 17.53
CA GLY A 151 11.39 -11.99 18.70
C GLY A 151 12.58 -11.05 18.52
N GLN A 152 12.69 -10.34 17.39
CA GLN A 152 13.80 -9.42 17.11
C GLN A 152 13.50 -8.02 17.66
N ILE A 153 14.52 -7.37 18.23
CA ILE A 153 14.39 -6.02 18.82
C ILE A 153 14.31 -4.96 17.73
N THR A 154 13.34 -4.06 17.85
CA THR A 154 13.13 -2.93 16.94
C THR A 154 13.41 -1.58 17.65
N PRO A 155 13.58 -0.45 16.93
CA PRO A 155 13.55 -0.29 15.48
C PRO A 155 14.70 -1.02 14.77
N ARG A 156 14.42 -1.66 13.64
CA ARG A 156 15.44 -2.35 12.84
C ARG A 156 15.11 -2.36 11.36
N PHE A 157 16.13 -2.51 10.54
CA PHE A 157 15.95 -2.78 9.12
C PHE A 157 15.64 -4.26 8.91
N LEU A 158 14.68 -4.55 8.03
CA LEU A 158 14.37 -5.92 7.63
C LEU A 158 15.53 -6.51 6.83
N GLY A 159 15.90 -7.74 7.15
CA GLY A 159 16.93 -8.50 6.44
C GLY A 159 16.34 -9.75 5.79
N SER A 160 17.17 -10.49 5.08
CA SER A 160 16.76 -11.70 4.35
C SER A 160 15.97 -12.72 5.17
N PHE A 161 16.28 -12.86 6.47
CA PHE A 161 15.56 -13.77 7.37
C PHE A 161 14.06 -13.44 7.50
N ASP A 162 13.69 -12.16 7.48
CA ASP A 162 12.29 -11.72 7.67
C ASP A 162 11.38 -12.24 6.54
N PHE A 163 11.93 -12.31 5.33
CA PHE A 163 11.22 -12.74 4.12
C PHE A 163 11.16 -14.26 3.95
N THR A 164 11.77 -15.05 4.86
CA THR A 164 11.72 -16.52 4.79
C THR A 164 10.34 -17.09 5.11
N SER A 165 9.56 -16.38 5.93
CA SER A 165 8.24 -16.79 6.40
C SER A 165 7.07 -16.26 5.55
N GLY A 166 7.35 -15.33 4.64
CA GLY A 166 6.37 -14.72 3.76
C GLY A 166 6.79 -13.33 3.31
N ASP A 167 6.07 -12.80 2.32
CA ASP A 167 6.26 -11.42 1.89
C ASP A 167 5.65 -10.44 2.90
N HIS A 168 6.13 -9.20 2.87
CA HIS A 168 5.61 -8.08 3.66
C HIS A 168 5.10 -7.02 2.70
N SER A 169 3.93 -6.46 2.95
CA SER A 169 3.31 -5.55 2.00
C SER A 169 2.60 -4.37 2.64
N LEU A 170 2.65 -3.24 1.95
CA LEU A 170 1.84 -2.06 2.24
C LEU A 170 0.62 -2.08 1.33
N ILE A 171 -0.54 -1.77 1.91
CA ILE A 171 -1.77 -1.57 1.18
C ILE A 171 -1.92 -0.08 0.93
N PHE A 172 -1.84 0.32 -0.34
CA PHE A 172 -1.90 1.72 -0.73
C PHE A 172 -3.25 2.00 -1.40
N ASP A 173 -4.06 2.84 -0.76
CA ASP A 173 -5.34 3.28 -1.28
C ASP A 173 -5.10 4.39 -2.32
N ILE A 174 -5.56 4.15 -3.55
CA ILE A 174 -5.31 5.06 -4.68
C ILE A 174 -6.12 6.35 -4.54
N ALA A 175 -7.34 6.27 -4.00
CA ALA A 175 -8.26 7.40 -3.90
C ALA A 175 -7.77 8.45 -2.90
N THR A 176 -7.23 7.99 -1.76
CA THR A 176 -6.72 8.83 -0.68
C THR A 176 -5.22 9.11 -0.80
N GLN A 177 -4.53 8.40 -1.69
CA GLN A 177 -3.07 8.43 -1.86
C GLN A 177 -2.31 8.14 -0.57
N ARG A 178 -2.78 7.18 0.22
CA ARG A 178 -2.19 6.84 1.52
C ARG A 178 -1.98 5.35 1.66
N VAL A 179 -0.93 5.00 2.39
CA VAL A 179 -0.79 3.64 2.90
C VAL A 179 -1.79 3.48 4.04
N ILE A 180 -2.73 2.55 3.88
CA ILE A 180 -3.80 2.32 4.83
C ILE A 180 -3.53 1.11 5.74
N ASP A 181 -2.74 0.14 5.27
CA ASP A 181 -2.43 -1.04 6.07
C ASP A 181 -1.04 -1.63 5.80
N PHE A 182 -0.58 -2.46 6.73
CA PHE A 182 0.63 -3.27 6.63
C PHE A 182 0.26 -4.76 6.76
N TYR A 183 0.08 -5.42 5.62
CA TYR A 183 -0.24 -6.84 5.57
C TYR A 183 1.05 -7.68 5.62
N SER A 184 1.29 -8.27 6.79
CA SER A 184 2.52 -8.98 7.13
C SER A 184 2.36 -9.81 8.40
N GLY A 185 3.12 -10.90 8.52
CA GLY A 185 3.29 -11.63 9.78
C GLY A 185 4.03 -10.84 10.88
N LEU A 186 4.64 -9.69 10.55
CA LEU A 186 5.21 -8.75 11.51
C LEU A 186 4.17 -7.79 12.09
N ASN A 187 2.97 -7.71 11.51
CA ASN A 187 1.88 -6.95 12.08
C ASN A 187 1.25 -7.74 13.23
N TYR A 188 1.45 -7.28 14.48
CA TYR A 188 0.93 -7.95 15.66
C TYR A 188 -0.55 -8.30 15.57
N TYR A 189 -1.41 -7.46 14.99
CA TYR A 189 -2.85 -7.71 14.94
C TYR A 189 -3.20 -8.94 14.08
N TYR A 190 -2.48 -9.13 12.97
CA TYR A 190 -2.65 -10.30 12.11
C TYR A 190 -1.94 -11.53 12.66
N TYR A 191 -0.74 -11.35 13.19
CA TYR A 191 0.02 -12.44 13.81
C TYR A 191 -0.71 -13.05 15.02
N SER A 192 -1.34 -12.20 15.85
CA SER A 192 -2.07 -12.64 17.04
C SER A 192 -3.52 -13.05 16.78
N HIS A 193 -3.97 -13.03 15.51
CA HIS A 193 -5.36 -13.31 15.11
C HIS A 193 -6.41 -12.42 15.81
N VAL A 194 -6.01 -11.24 16.28
CA VAL A 194 -6.94 -10.22 16.80
C VAL A 194 -7.77 -9.62 15.66
N GLU A 195 -7.20 -9.62 14.45
CA GLU A 195 -7.81 -9.09 13.26
C GLU A 195 -7.48 -10.00 12.07
N GLU A 196 -8.38 -10.04 11.09
CA GLU A 196 -8.13 -10.66 9.79
C GLU A 196 -8.26 -9.61 8.69
N ALA A 197 -7.49 -9.79 7.61
CA ALA A 197 -7.58 -8.97 6.42
C ALA A 197 -8.09 -9.81 5.25
N ASN A 198 -8.98 -9.22 4.45
CA ASN A 198 -9.47 -9.78 3.20
C ASN A 198 -8.95 -8.95 2.03
N ILE A 199 -8.43 -9.65 1.01
CA ILE A 199 -7.95 -9.08 -0.23
C ILE A 199 -8.72 -9.74 -1.37
N ALA A 200 -9.45 -8.94 -2.14
CA ALA A 200 -10.17 -9.41 -3.33
C ALA A 200 -9.70 -8.61 -4.54
N PHE A 201 -9.22 -9.29 -5.58
CA PHE A 201 -8.83 -8.63 -6.83
C PHE A 201 -10.07 -8.13 -7.59
N ILE A 202 -9.99 -6.90 -8.08
CA ILE A 202 -11.01 -6.30 -8.93
C ILE A 202 -10.76 -6.82 -10.36
N GLN A 203 -11.82 -7.30 -11.02
CA GLN A 203 -11.78 -7.78 -12.41
C GLN A 203 -12.04 -6.65 -13.40
#